data_AF-A0A379ES85-F1
#
_entry.id   AF-A0A379ES85-F1
#
_cell.length_a   1.000
_cell.length_b   1.000
_cell.length_c   1.000
_cell.angle_alpha   90.00
_cell.angle_beta   90.00
_cell.angle_gamma   90.00
#
_symmetry.space_group_name_H-M   'P 1'
#
loop_
_entity.id
_entity.type
_entity.pdbx_description
1 polymer ?
#
loop_
_entity_poly.entity_id
_entity_poly.type
_entity_poly.pdbx_seq_one_letter_code
_entity_poly.pdbx_strand_id
1 'polypeptide(L)' 'MKIQQLRYIVEIVNQNLNVTEAANALFTSQPGISKQVRLLEDELGFRNF' A
#
# COMPACT_ATOMS: atom_id res chain seq x y z
N MET A 1 -10.02 -2.70 -8.62
CA MET A 1 -9.74 -3.30 -7.31
C MET A 1 -9.05 -4.65 -7.45
N LYS A 2 -7.89 -4.80 -6.83
CA LYS A 2 -7.05 -6.00 -6.81
C LYS A 2 -6.72 -6.38 -5.36
N ILE A 3 -6.76 -7.68 -5.04
CA ILE A 3 -6.46 -8.17 -3.68
C ILE A 3 -5.06 -7.77 -3.19
N GLN A 4 -4.11 -7.60 -4.11
CA GLN A 4 -2.76 -7.15 -3.81
C GLN A 4 -2.71 -5.76 -3.18
N GLN A 5 -3.63 -4.85 -3.54
CA GLN A 5 -3.70 -3.51 -2.93
C GLN A 5 -4.08 -3.60 -1.46
N LEU A 6 -5.04 -4.47 -1.11
CA LEU A 6 -5.42 -4.72 0.28
C LEU A 6 -4.29 -5.36 1.08
N ARG A 7 -3.52 -6.29 0.48
CA ARG A 7 -2.31 -6.84 1.12
C ARG A 7 -1.30 -5.75 1.46
N TYR A 8 -1.12 -4.75 0.60
CA TYR A 8 -0.24 -3.61 0.90
C TYR A 8 -0.76 -2.78 2.06
N ILE A 9 -2.07 -2.49 2.12
CA ILE A 9 -2.66 -1.74 3.24
C ILE A 9 -2.47 -2.49 4.57
N VAL A 10 -2.77 -3.79 4.59
CA VAL A 10 -2.60 -4.62 5.79
C VAL A 10 -1.17 -4.59 6.27
N GLU A 11 -0.20 -4.74 5.36
CA GLU A 11 1.21 -4.73 5.76
C GLU A 11 1.69 -3.36 6.24
N ILE A 12 1.24 -2.26 5.60
CA ILE A 12 1.55 -0.91 6.09
C ILE A 12 1.07 -0.75 7.54
N VAL A 13 -0.13 -1.25 7.87
CA VAL A 13 -0.64 -1.23 9.25
C VAL A 13 0.19 -2.11 10.17
N ASN A 14 0.57 -3.32 9.74
CA ASN A 14 1.44 -4.22 10.52
C ASN A 14 2.81 -3.61 10.83
N GLN A 15 3.32 -2.77 9.93
CA GLN A 15 4.61 -2.08 10.08
C GLN A 15 4.46 -0.68 10.70
N ASN A 16 3.43 -0.45 11.51
CA ASN A 16 3.18 0.82 12.20
C ASN A 16 3.13 2.05 11.26
N LEU A 17 2.47 1.89 10.12
CA LEU A 17 2.37 2.89 9.04
C LEU A 17 3.69 3.22 8.33
N ASN A 18 4.74 2.41 8.52
CA ASN A 18 6.00 2.56 7.81
C ASN A 18 5.97 1.86 6.45
N VAL A 19 5.81 2.65 5.38
CA VAL A 19 5.72 2.14 4.01
C VAL A 19 7.05 1.52 3.51
N THR A 20 8.19 1.99 4.02
CA THR A 20 9.51 1.42 3.68
C THR A 20 9.66 0.02 4.27
N GLU A 21 9.30 -0.15 5.55
CA GLU A 21 9.33 -1.48 6.18
C GLU A 21 8.31 -2.44 5.57
N ALA A 22 7.12 -1.95 5.18
CA ALA A 22 6.15 -2.77 4.47
C ALA A 22 6.68 -3.24 3.10
N ALA A 23 7.46 -2.40 2.41
CA ALA A 23 8.11 -2.78 1.15
C ALA A 23 9.17 -3.86 1.36
N ASN A 24 9.99 -3.72 2.40
CA ASN A 24 10.98 -4.72 2.79
C ASN A 24 10.31 -6.06 3.14
N ALA A 25 9.25 -6.03 3.97
CA ALA A 25 8.51 -7.22 4.41
C ALA A 25 7.81 -7.95 3.25
N LEU A 26 7.38 -7.23 2.21
CA LEU A 26 6.71 -7.79 1.03
C LEU A 26 7.65 -8.05 -0.15
N PHE A 27 8.97 -7.90 0.03
CA PHE A 27 9.97 -8.09 -1.02
C PHE A 27 9.64 -7.31 -2.30
N THR A 28 9.22 -6.05 -2.13
CA THR A 28 8.83 -5.16 -3.23
C THR A 28 9.39 -3.76 -3.01
N SER A 29 9.12 -2.83 -3.93
CA SER A 29 9.59 -1.46 -3.81
C SER A 29 8.55 -0.56 -3.14
N GLN A 30 9.02 0.36 -2.30
CA GLN A 30 8.19 1.39 -1.66
C GLN A 30 7.42 2.24 -2.69
N PRO A 31 8.00 2.65 -3.84
CA PRO A 31 7.25 3.34 -4.90
C PRO A 31 6.14 2.46 -5.49
N GLY A 32 6.38 1.14 -5.61
CA GLY A 32 5.40 0.17 -6.06
C GLY A 32 4.20 0.09 -5.12
N ILE A 33 4.44 0.03 -3.81
CA ILE A 33 3.40 0.08 -2.78
C ILE A 33 2.62 1.39 -2.86
N SER A 34 3.32 2.53 -2.85
CA SER A 34 2.67 3.86 -2.88
C SER A 34 1.76 4.04 -4.09
N LYS A 35 2.20 3.57 -5.27
CA LYS A 35 1.37 3.59 -6.49
C LYS A 35 0.10 2.75 -6.33
N GLN A 36 0.20 1.57 -5.72
CA GLN A 36 -0.92 0.64 -5.60
C GLN A 36 -1.95 1.09 -4.56
N VAL A 37 -1.47 1.73 -3.47
CA VAL A 37 -2.34 2.42 -2.51
C VAL A 37 -3.09 3.56 -3.18
N ARG A 38 -2.39 4.46 -3.89
CA ARG A 38 -3.02 5.58 -4.61
C ARG A 38 -4.07 5.11 -5.62
N LEU A 39 -3.76 4.05 -6.38
CA LEU A 39 -4.73 3.45 -7.30
C LEU A 39 -5.96 2.88 -6.59
N LEU A 40 -5.81 2.32 -5.39
CA LEU A 40 -6.93 1.82 -4.61
C LEU A 40 -7.81 2.98 -4.10
N GLU A 41 -7.18 4.06 -3.64
CA GLU A 41 -7.89 5.27 -3.22
C GLU A 41 -8.69 5.87 -4.37
N ASP A 42 -8.08 6.05 -5.55
CA ASP A 42 -8.75 6.55 -6.76
C ASP A 42 -9.93 5.64 -7.17
N GLU A 43 -9.76 4.31 -7.08
CA GLU A 43 -10.83 3.33 -7.37
C GLU A 43 -12.01 3.42 -6.38
N LEU A 44 -11.73 3.77 -5.12
CA LEU A 44 -12.74 3.90 -4.07
C LEU A 44 -13.33 5.33 -3.98
N GLY A 45 -12.79 6.29 -4.73
CA GLY A 45 -13.22 7.69 -4.69
C GLY A 45 -12.72 8.46 -3.47
N PHE A 46 -11.68 7.97 -2.79
CA PHE A 46 -10.99 8.68 -1.71
C PHE A 46 -9.68 9.26 -2.26
N ARG A 47 -9.23 10.43 -1.80
CA ARG A 47 -7.90 10.97 -2.12
C ARG A 47 -7.33 11.67 -0.91
N ASN A 48 -6.52 11.02 -0.07
CA ASN A 48 -5.89 11.66 1.10
C ASN A 48 -4.58 10.96 1.58
N PHE A 49 -3.68 10.53 0.68
CA PHE A 49 -2.32 10.08 1.05
C PHE A 49 -1.19 10.65 0.17
#